data_AF-A0A7K0VHM6-F1
#
_entry.id   AF-A0A7K0VHM6-F1
#
_cell.length_a   1.000
_cell.length_b   1.000
_cell.length_c   1.000
_cell.angle_alpha   90.00
_cell.angle_beta   90.00
_cell.angle_gamma   90.00
#
_symmetry.space_group_name_H-M   'P 1'
#
loop_
_entity.id
_entity.type
_entity.pdbx_description
1 polymer ?
#
loop_
_entity_poly.entity_id
_entity_poly.type
_entity_poly.pdbx_seq_one_letter_code
_entity_poly.pdbx_strand_id
1 'polypeptide(L)'
;MSERETAMKAFVVSFLIERAARLGFDGLEVDGDFDFFESGLLDSFGLIELIDSVESSFNLQVDFTDMDPDAFTTVDGLVKSLLSTEP
;
A
#
# COMPACT_ATOMS: atom_id res chain seq x y z
N MET A 1 -2.13 0.91 -18.23
CA MET A 1 -1.95 0.14 -16.99
C MET A 1 -1.11 -1.06 -17.32
N SER A 2 0.05 -1.16 -16.68
CA SER A 2 0.96 -2.30 -16.83
C SER A 2 0.46 -3.45 -15.97
N GLU A 3 0.62 -4.71 -16.39
CA GLU A 3 0.16 -5.89 -15.59
C GLU A 3 0.71 -5.88 -14.16
N ARG A 4 1.94 -5.36 -13.98
CA ARG A 4 2.60 -5.20 -12.67
C ARG A 4 1.85 -4.23 -11.75
N GLU A 5 1.36 -3.11 -12.28
CA GLU A 5 0.61 -2.10 -11.52
C GLU A 5 -0.67 -2.68 -10.96
N THR A 6 -1.43 -3.39 -11.81
CA THR A 6 -2.67 -4.07 -11.40
C THR A 6 -2.40 -5.13 -10.34
N ALA A 7 -1.34 -5.94 -10.51
CA ALA A 7 -0.95 -6.97 -9.54
C ALA A 7 -0.57 -6.36 -8.18
N MET A 8 0.19 -5.26 -8.19
CA MET A 8 0.62 -4.59 -6.96
C MET A 8 -0.55 -3.91 -6.26
N LYS A 9 -1.43 -3.23 -7.00
CA LYS A 9 -2.66 -2.66 -6.46
C LYS A 9 -3.55 -3.73 -5.83
N ALA A 10 -3.74 -4.86 -6.53
CA ALA A 10 -4.52 -5.98 -5.99
C ALA A 10 -3.91 -6.57 -4.72
N PHE A 11 -2.57 -6.67 -4.65
CA PHE A 11 -1.85 -7.12 -3.46
C PHE A 11 -2.06 -6.16 -2.27
N VAL A 12 -1.86 -4.86 -2.49
CA VAL A 12 -2.07 -3.83 -1.46
C VAL A 12 -3.51 -3.86 -0.95
N VAL A 13 -4.49 -3.86 -1.86
CA VAL A 13 -5.92 -3.92 -1.50
C VAL A 13 -6.23 -5.19 -0.70
N SER A 14 -5.69 -6.35 -1.09
CA SER A 14 -5.91 -7.60 -0.36
C SER A 14 -5.34 -7.54 1.06
N PHE A 15 -4.14 -6.97 1.22
CA PHE A 15 -3.51 -6.76 2.53
C PHE A 15 -4.35 -5.83 3.42
N LEU A 16 -4.86 -4.74 2.84
CA LEU A 16 -5.72 -3.77 3.53
C LEU A 16 -7.04 -4.40 3.98
N ILE A 17 -7.70 -5.17 3.13
CA ILE A 17 -8.95 -5.88 3.45
C ILE A 17 -8.72 -6.90 4.57
N GLU A 18 -7.62 -7.67 4.52
CA GLU A 18 -7.31 -8.64 5.56
C GLU A 18 -7.08 -7.94 6.91
N ARG A 19 -6.35 -6.81 6.90
CA ARG A 19 -6.12 -5.99 8.08
C ARG A 19 -7.41 -5.37 8.62
N ALA A 20 -8.27 -4.86 7.74
CA ALA A 20 -9.58 -4.31 8.07
C ALA A 20 -10.43 -5.35 8.80
N ALA A 21 -10.49 -6.57 8.27
CA ALA A 21 -11.22 -7.68 8.89
C ALA A 21 -10.68 -8.03 10.29
N ARG A 22 -9.35 -8.01 10.48
CA ARG A 22 -8.73 -8.25 11.79
C ARG A 22 -9.02 -7.15 12.81
N LEU A 23 -9.15 -5.91 12.35
CA LEU A 23 -9.48 -4.75 13.18
C LEU A 23 -10.99 -4.60 13.43
N GLY A 24 -11.83 -5.38 12.74
CA GLY A 24 -13.29 -5.30 12.84
C GLY A 24 -13.91 -4.18 11.98
N PHE A 25 -13.19 -3.71 10.95
CA PHE A 25 -13.76 -2.86 9.91
C PHE A 25 -14.57 -3.72 8.95
N ASP A 26 -15.89 -3.73 9.12
CA ASP A 26 -16.83 -4.36 8.18
C ASP A 26 -17.25 -3.37 7.09
N GLY A 27 -17.11 -3.78 5.82
CA GLY A 27 -17.63 -3.02 4.67
C GLY A 27 -16.74 -1.85 4.20
N LEU A 28 -15.44 -1.91 4.47
CA LEU A 28 -14.51 -0.90 3.96
C LEU A 28 -14.31 -1.06 2.44
N GLU A 29 -14.74 -0.07 1.66
CA GLU A 29 -14.37 0.04 0.25
C GLU A 29 -13.02 0.73 0.13
N VAL A 30 -12.00 -0.04 -0.25
CA VAL A 30 -10.66 0.45 -0.50
C VAL A 30 -10.54 0.80 -1.98
N ASP A 31 -10.66 2.09 -2.29
CA ASP A 31 -10.45 2.64 -3.63
C ASP A 31 -9.04 3.20 -3.81
N GLY A 32 -8.69 3.60 -5.05
CA GLY A 32 -7.37 4.15 -5.38
C GLY A 32 -6.97 5.38 -4.57
N ASP A 33 -7.93 6.27 -4.31
CA ASP A 33 -7.77 7.49 -3.51
C ASP A 33 -8.07 7.28 -2.02
N PHE A 34 -8.26 6.03 -1.57
CA PHE A 34 -8.56 5.75 -0.18
C PHE A 34 -7.35 6.00 0.71
N ASP A 35 -7.47 6.92 1.67
CA ASP A 35 -6.44 7.20 2.67
C ASP A 35 -6.54 6.21 3.84
N PHE A 36 -5.59 5.28 3.88
CA PHE A 36 -5.55 4.24 4.90
C PHE A 36 -4.98 4.71 6.23
N PHE A 37 -4.27 5.85 6.27
CA PHE A 37 -3.84 6.47 7.52
C PHE A 37 -4.97 7.24 8.17
N GLU A 38 -5.69 8.05 7.41
CA GLU A 38 -6.81 8.85 7.92
C GLU A 38 -7.96 7.96 8.41
N SER A 39 -8.21 6.84 7.72
CA SER A 39 -9.19 5.84 8.18
C SER A 39 -8.77 5.08 9.45
N GLY A 40 -7.51 5.20 9.88
CA GLY A 40 -6.96 4.43 11.00
C GLY A 40 -6.81 2.94 10.70
N LEU A 41 -6.89 2.53 9.43
CA LEU A 41 -6.66 1.16 9.00
C LEU A 41 -5.18 0.78 9.11
N LEU A 42 -4.32 1.76 8.83
CA LEU A 42 -2.89 1.58 8.68
C LEU A 42 -2.15 2.63 9.50
N ASP A 43 -1.36 2.17 10.45
CA ASP A 43 -0.48 3.00 11.26
C ASP A 43 0.92 3.06 10.64
N SER A 44 1.81 3.86 11.23
CA SER A 44 3.24 3.90 10.86
C SER A 44 3.89 2.51 10.82
N PHE A 45 3.52 1.60 11.71
CA PHE A 45 4.00 0.21 11.68
C PHE A 45 3.35 -0.64 10.58
N GLY A 46 2.06 -0.44 10.32
CA GLY A 46 1.35 -1.17 9.27
C GLY A 46 1.88 -0.86 7.88
N LEU A 47 2.37 0.38 7.68
CA LEU A 47 3.06 0.77 6.46
C LEU A 47 4.33 -0.03 6.25
N ILE A 48 5.18 -0.12 7.27
CA ILE A 48 6.44 -0.87 7.17
C ILE A 48 6.16 -2.35 6.85
N GLU A 49 5.16 -2.98 7.48
CA GLU A 49 4.77 -4.37 7.18
C GLU A 49 4.26 -4.53 5.74
N LEU A 50 3.43 -3.60 5.27
CA LEU A 50 2.90 -3.60 3.91
C LEU A 50 4.05 -3.52 2.91
N ILE A 51 5.00 -2.62 3.15
CA ILE A 51 6.11 -2.46 2.22
C ILE A 51 7.04 -3.67 2.27
N ASP A 52 7.43 -4.16 3.44
CA ASP A 52 8.26 -5.38 3.56
C ASP A 52 7.62 -6.57 2.81
N SER A 53 6.29 -6.69 2.91
CA SER A 53 5.52 -7.69 2.17
C SER A 53 5.58 -7.49 0.65
N VAL A 54 5.51 -6.24 0.19
CA VAL A 54 5.64 -5.89 -1.24
C VAL A 54 7.08 -6.10 -1.73
N GLU A 55 8.07 -5.61 -1.01
CA GLU A 55 9.50 -5.79 -1.30
C GLU A 55 9.84 -7.27 -1.45
N SER A 56 9.39 -8.11 -0.52
CA SER A 56 9.59 -9.55 -0.61
C SER A 56 8.81 -10.22 -1.74
N SER A 57 7.61 -9.72 -2.08
CA SER A 57 6.75 -10.34 -3.12
C SER A 57 7.18 -9.95 -4.53
N PHE A 58 7.65 -8.72 -4.71
CA PHE A 58 8.04 -8.16 -6.01
C PHE A 58 9.56 -8.06 -6.19
N ASN A 59 10.33 -8.44 -5.16
CA ASN A 59 11.79 -8.36 -5.11
C ASN A 59 12.30 -6.94 -5.44
N LEU A 60 11.64 -5.95 -4.83
CA LEU A 60 11.92 -4.52 -4.95
C LEU A 60 12.64 -4.02 -3.69
N GLN A 61 13.36 -2.91 -3.82
CA GLN A 61 13.90 -2.18 -2.68
C GLN A 61 13.35 -0.76 -2.75
N VAL A 62 12.59 -0.38 -1.74
CA VAL A 62 11.85 0.87 -1.70
C VAL A 62 12.59 1.81 -0.75
N ASP A 63 13.05 2.94 -1.26
CA ASP A 63 13.73 3.96 -0.46
C ASP A 63 12.73 5.06 -0.07
N PHE A 64 12.30 5.03 1.19
CA PHE A 64 11.36 6.03 1.73
C PHE A 64 12.03 7.33 2.17
N THR A 65 13.37 7.38 2.15
CA THR A 65 14.12 8.53 2.68
C THR A 65 13.81 9.80 1.88
N ASP A 66 13.49 9.65 0.59
CA ASP A 66 13.09 10.72 -0.33
C ASP A 66 11.60 10.70 -0.70
N MET A 67 10.81 9.76 -0.17
CA MET A 67 9.39 9.70 -0.46
C MET A 67 8.62 10.66 0.44
N ASP A 68 7.69 11.41 -0.16
CA ASP A 68 6.80 12.32 0.55
C ASP A 68 5.73 11.52 1.31
N PRO A 69 5.57 11.68 2.65
CA PRO A 69 4.57 10.96 3.44
C PRO A 69 3.16 11.02 2.84
N ASP A 70 2.79 12.18 2.32
CA ASP A 70 1.49 12.42 1.71
C ASP A 70 1.34 11.67 0.37
N ALA A 71 2.43 11.30 -0.30
CA ALA A 71 2.41 10.57 -1.56
C ALA A 71 2.15 9.07 -1.40
N PHE A 72 2.24 8.51 -0.18
CA PHE A 72 1.99 7.10 0.08
C PHE A 72 0.89 6.86 1.13
N THR A 73 0.04 7.86 1.41
CA THR A 73 -1.15 7.65 2.25
C THR A 73 -2.32 7.00 1.53
N THR A 74 -2.31 7.00 0.19
CA THR A 74 -3.35 6.39 -0.66
C THR A 74 -2.82 5.18 -1.43
N VAL A 75 -3.73 4.31 -1.88
CA VAL A 75 -3.35 3.07 -2.59
C VAL A 75 -2.67 3.42 -3.90
N ASP A 76 -3.23 4.35 -4.66
CA ASP A 76 -2.66 4.76 -5.95
C ASP A 76 -1.33 5.51 -5.76
N GLY A 77 -1.20 6.32 -4.71
CA GLY A 77 0.04 7.00 -4.37
C GLY A 77 1.17 6.02 -4.04
N LEU A 78 0.88 5.04 -3.17
CA LEU A 78 1.82 3.99 -2.80
C LEU A 78 2.22 3.15 -4.02
N VAL A 79 1.25 2.65 -4.79
CA VAL A 79 1.53 1.82 -5.98
C VAL A 79 2.36 2.57 -7.01
N LYS A 80 2.08 3.85 -7.26
CA LYS A 80 2.88 4.67 -8.17
C LYS A 80 4.31 4.84 -7.67
N SER A 81 4.48 5.14 -6.39
CA SER A 81 5.81 5.29 -5.78
C SER A 81 6.63 4.01 -5.91
N LEU A 82 6.01 2.85 -5.61
CA LEU A 82 6.61 1.53 -5.72
C LEU A 82 6.97 1.12 -7.16
N LEU A 83 6.20 1.57 -8.15
CA LEU A 83 6.51 1.32 -9.57
C LEU A 83 7.62 2.23 -10.11
N SER A 84 7.79 3.41 -9.49
CA SER A 84 8.82 4.36 -9.87
C SER A 84 10.20 3.98 -9.34
N THR A 85 10.26 3.09 -8.34
CA THR A 85 11.50 2.44 -7.88
C THR A 85 11.89 1.34 -8.88
N GLU A 86 12.64 1.73 -9.91
CA GLU A 86 13.38 0.77 -10.74
C GLU A 86 14.64 0.29 -9.98
N PRO A 87 15.00 -1.01 -10.08
CA PRO A 87 16.19 -1.58 -9.44
C PRO A 87 17.50 -1.06 -10.03
#